data_AF-A0A0X9SQ47-F1
#
_entry.id   AF-A0A0X9SQ47-F1
#
_cell.length_a   1.000
_cell.length_b   1.000
_cell.length_c   1.000
_cell.angle_alpha   90.00
_cell.angle_beta   90.00
_cell.angle_gamma   90.00
#
_symmetry.space_group_name_H-M   'P 1'
#
loop_
_entity.id
_entity.type
_entity.pdbx_description
1 polymer ?
#
loop_
_entity_poly.entity_id
_entity_poly.type
_entity_poly.pdbx_seq_one_letter_code
_entity_poly.pdbx_strand_id
1 'polypeptide(L)'
;MNTLTFFVLFIPVLVLVLLVVNTLLAVNKPYSEKVSPYEGGFTPLGDARQKFSVQFYLVAILFIVFDLEVLFLFPFAVSLYEVSLMGFWIVILFLIILTIGVVYEWSKGALKFTKDPSSSKINL
;
A
#
# COMPACT_ATOMS: atom_id res chain seq x y z
N MET A 1 16.56 19.52 -23.91
CA MET A 1 15.87 18.55 -23.03
C MET A 1 14.99 19.33 -22.08
N ASN A 2 13.71 18.95 -21.99
CA ASN A 2 12.81 19.53 -20.98
C ASN A 2 13.28 19.06 -19.60
N THR A 3 13.12 19.90 -18.57
CA THR A 3 13.49 19.52 -17.18
C THR A 3 12.85 18.21 -16.74
N LEU A 4 11.59 17.97 -17.14
CA LEU A 4 10.88 16.71 -16.91
C LEU A 4 11.56 15.52 -17.58
N THR A 5 11.93 15.64 -18.87
CA THR A 5 12.65 14.57 -19.60
C THR A 5 14.03 14.29 -19.00
N PHE A 6 14.68 15.30 -18.43
CA PHE A 6 15.94 15.12 -17.72
C PHE A 6 15.75 14.29 -16.44
N PHE A 7 14.79 14.64 -15.56
CA PHE A 7 14.59 13.90 -14.31
C PHE A 7 14.15 12.45 -14.53
N VAL A 8 13.24 12.22 -15.48
CA VAL A 8 12.73 10.87 -15.80
C VAL A 8 13.86 9.93 -16.23
N LEU A 9 14.87 10.44 -16.95
CA LEU A 9 16.01 9.64 -17.38
C LEU A 9 17.14 9.60 -16.34
N PHE A 10 17.42 10.72 -15.67
CA PHE A 10 18.55 10.85 -14.76
C PHE A 10 18.40 9.98 -13.51
N ILE A 11 17.22 9.96 -12.88
CA ILE A 11 16.98 9.22 -11.63
C ILE A 11 17.26 7.72 -11.77
N PRO A 12 16.64 6.98 -12.72
CA PRO A 12 16.89 5.54 -12.84
C PRO A 12 18.33 5.23 -13.24
N VAL A 13 18.94 6.07 -14.09
CA VAL A 13 20.34 5.92 -14.48
C VAL A 13 21.26 6.10 -13.27
N LEU A 14 21.02 7.11 -12.43
CA LEU A 14 21.80 7.34 -11.22
C LEU A 14 21.69 6.15 -10.25
N VAL A 15 20.49 5.62 -10.04
CA VAL A 15 20.28 4.43 -9.20
C VAL A 15 21.06 3.23 -9.73
N LEU A 16 21.02 2.98 -11.03
CA LEU A 16 21.79 1.91 -11.68
C LEU A 16 23.29 2.10 -11.53
N VAL A 17 23.80 3.32 -11.77
CA VAL A 17 25.23 3.63 -11.62
C VAL A 17 25.68 3.39 -10.19
N LEU A 18 24.94 3.87 -9.20
CA LEU A 18 25.29 3.67 -7.78
C LEU A 18 25.27 2.20 -7.39
N LEU A 19 24.31 1.42 -7.90
CA LEU A 19 24.24 -0.02 -7.68
C LEU A 19 25.45 -0.74 -8.32
N VAL A 20 25.80 -0.42 -9.56
CA VAL A 20 26.97 -1.00 -10.26
C VAL A 20 28.28 -0.63 -9.57
N VAL A 21 28.42 0.62 -9.16
CA VAL A 21 29.60 1.09 -8.41
C VAL A 21 29.73 0.33 -7.09
N ASN A 22 28.62 0.12 -6.36
CA ASN A 22 28.62 -0.67 -5.14
C ASN A 22 29.01 -2.13 -5.40
N THR A 23 28.42 -2.79 -6.40
CA THR A 23 28.71 -4.21 -6.67
C THR A 23 30.13 -4.45 -7.18
N LEU A 24 30.73 -3.48 -7.89
CA LEU A 24 32.11 -3.58 -8.39
C LEU A 24 33.16 -3.23 -7.34
N LEU A 25 32.92 -2.21 -6.49
CA LEU A 25 33.91 -1.72 -5.53
C LEU A 25 33.77 -2.38 -4.14
N ALA A 26 32.58 -2.84 -3.74
CA ALA A 26 32.38 -3.40 -2.42
C ALA A 26 32.99 -4.79 -2.29
N VAL A 27 33.67 -5.04 -1.16
CA VAL A 27 34.22 -6.36 -0.84
C VAL A 27 33.07 -7.33 -0.54
N ASN A 28 32.80 -8.24 -1.47
CA ASN A 28 31.78 -9.27 -1.31
C ASN A 28 32.43 -10.59 -0.83
N LYS A 29 32.28 -10.88 0.47
CA LYS A 29 32.70 -12.15 1.10
C LYS A 29 31.47 -12.81 1.75
N PRO A 30 30.70 -13.65 1.02
CA PRO A 30 29.57 -14.36 1.57
C PRO A 30 30.05 -15.60 2.34
N TYR A 31 29.51 -15.82 3.54
CA TYR A 31 29.66 -17.04 4.31
C TYR A 31 28.28 -17.44 4.84
N SER A 32 28.07 -18.73 5.15
CA SER A 32 26.74 -19.29 5.42
C SER A 32 25.95 -18.52 6.49
N GLU A 33 26.60 -18.08 7.56
CA GLU A 33 25.97 -17.32 8.64
C GLU A 33 25.67 -15.86 8.27
N LYS A 34 26.42 -15.26 7.33
CA LYS A 34 26.18 -13.88 6.84
C LYS A 34 24.93 -13.80 5.97
N VAL A 35 24.65 -14.88 5.25
CA VAL A 35 23.54 -14.95 4.31
C VAL A 35 22.28 -15.54 4.95
N SER A 36 22.38 -16.14 6.14
CA SER A 36 21.22 -16.62 6.88
C SER A 36 20.41 -15.46 7.50
N PRO A 37 19.08 -15.59 7.61
CA PRO A 37 18.24 -14.63 8.34
C PRO A 37 18.73 -14.39 9.78
N TYR A 38 18.69 -13.14 10.22
CA TYR A 38 19.08 -12.76 11.58
C TYR A 38 17.92 -12.95 12.56
N GLU A 39 18.08 -13.82 13.56
CA GLU A 39 17.10 -14.05 14.64
C GLU A 39 17.76 -13.92 16.02
N GLY A 40 18.37 -12.75 16.30
CA GLY A 40 18.91 -12.43 17.63
C GLY A 40 20.08 -13.29 18.11
N GLY A 41 20.80 -13.94 17.19
CA GLY A 41 21.90 -14.87 17.50
C GLY A 41 21.51 -16.35 17.51
N PHE A 42 20.25 -16.67 17.21
CA PHE A 42 19.77 -18.05 17.07
C PHE A 42 19.62 -18.43 15.59
N THR A 43 19.70 -19.74 15.32
CA THR A 43 19.38 -20.27 13.99
C THR A 43 17.89 -20.12 13.72
N PRO A 44 17.49 -19.63 12.55
CA PRO A 44 16.10 -19.29 12.29
C PRO A 44 15.18 -20.50 12.43
N LEU A 45 14.17 -20.38 13.29
CA LEU A 45 13.20 -21.45 13.57
C LEU A 45 12.07 -21.41 12.54
N GLY A 46 12.39 -21.76 11.29
CA GLY A 46 11.43 -21.84 10.19
C GLY A 46 11.42 -20.64 9.25
N ASP A 47 10.34 -20.51 8.48
CA ASP A 47 10.15 -19.44 7.49
C ASP A 47 9.59 -18.17 8.17
N ALA A 48 10.08 -17.00 7.77
CA ALA A 48 9.56 -15.70 8.20
C ALA A 48 8.12 -15.43 7.70
N ARG A 49 7.63 -16.22 6.74
CA ARG A 49 6.26 -16.14 6.19
C ARG A 49 5.23 -16.80 7.10
N GLN A 50 5.06 -16.23 8.29
CA GLN A 50 4.01 -16.62 9.22
C GLN A 50 2.67 -15.97 8.87
N LYS A 51 1.57 -16.58 9.33
CA LYS A 51 0.23 -16.00 9.17
C LYS A 51 0.14 -14.74 10.02
N PHE A 52 0.12 -13.59 9.36
CA PHE A 52 -0.16 -12.31 10.01
C PHE A 52 -1.66 -12.17 10.26
N SER A 53 -2.01 -11.27 11.19
CA SER A 53 -3.38 -11.08 11.62
C SER A 53 -4.24 -10.49 10.48
N VAL A 54 -5.48 -10.97 10.32
CA VAL A 54 -6.36 -10.63 9.17
C VAL A 54 -6.64 -9.13 9.05
N GLN A 55 -6.50 -8.36 10.13
CA GLN A 55 -6.72 -6.92 10.16
C GLN A 55 -5.85 -6.16 9.16
N PHE A 56 -4.61 -6.60 8.91
CA PHE A 56 -3.73 -5.95 7.92
C PHE A 56 -4.29 -6.05 6.49
N TYR A 57 -4.97 -7.17 6.18
CA TYR A 57 -5.61 -7.36 4.88
C TYR A 57 -6.86 -6.49 4.72
N LEU A 58 -7.65 -6.31 5.79
CA LEU A 58 -8.83 -5.43 5.77
C LEU A 58 -8.44 -3.97 5.49
N VAL A 59 -7.35 -3.49 6.08
CA VAL A 59 -6.81 -2.14 5.78
C VAL A 59 -6.39 -2.02 4.31
N ALA A 60 -5.78 -3.05 3.74
CA ALA A 60 -5.37 -3.05 2.33
C ALA A 60 -6.57 -3.02 1.37
N ILE A 61 -7.63 -3.79 1.64
CA ILE A 61 -8.86 -3.74 0.83
C ILE A 61 -9.52 -2.36 0.95
N LEU A 62 -9.66 -1.83 2.16
CA LEU A 62 -10.24 -0.51 2.38
C LEU A 62 -9.46 0.58 1.62
N PHE A 63 -8.12 0.50 1.62
CA PHE A 63 -7.28 1.40 0.83
C PHE A 63 -7.56 1.29 -0.67
N ILE A 64 -7.72 0.08 -1.22
CA ILE A 64 -8.04 -0.12 -2.64
C ILE A 64 -9.39 0.51 -2.99
N VAL A 65 -10.42 0.30 -2.16
CA VAL A 65 -11.74 0.89 -2.41
C VAL A 65 -11.64 2.41 -2.37
N PHE A 66 -11.05 2.98 -1.32
CA PHE A 66 -10.88 4.42 -1.19
C PHE A 66 -10.05 5.06 -2.33
N ASP A 67 -8.99 4.39 -2.80
CA ASP A 67 -8.20 4.86 -3.93
C ASP A 67 -9.02 4.92 -5.24
N LEU A 68 -9.89 3.92 -5.45
CA LEU A 68 -10.84 3.93 -6.58
C LEU A 68 -11.87 5.07 -6.46
N GLU A 69 -12.32 5.41 -5.26
CA GLU A 69 -13.23 6.53 -5.04
C GLU A 69 -12.60 7.86 -5.49
N VAL A 70 -11.34 8.10 -5.11
CA VAL A 70 -10.59 9.30 -5.51
C VAL A 70 -10.37 9.32 -7.02
N LEU A 71 -10.08 8.16 -7.62
CA LEU A 71 -9.95 8.03 -9.07
C LEU A 71 -11.25 8.40 -9.80
N PHE A 72 -12.42 8.02 -9.28
CA PHE A 72 -13.71 8.43 -9.84
C PHE A 72 -14.03 9.92 -9.63
N LEU A 73 -13.51 10.54 -8.58
CA LEU A 73 -13.65 11.98 -8.37
C LEU A 73 -12.74 12.81 -9.28
N PHE A 74 -11.64 12.24 -9.79
CA PHE A 74 -10.67 12.99 -10.59
C PHE A 74 -11.26 13.57 -11.89
N PRO A 75 -11.99 12.82 -12.74
CA PRO A 75 -12.64 13.38 -13.92
C PRO A 75 -13.62 14.50 -13.57
N PHE A 76 -14.41 14.32 -12.51
CA PHE A 76 -15.34 15.34 -12.03
C PHE A 76 -14.60 16.61 -11.58
N ALA A 77 -13.48 16.48 -10.87
CA ALA A 77 -12.66 17.60 -10.43
C ALA A 77 -12.06 18.40 -11.61
N VAL A 78 -11.68 17.72 -12.69
CA VAL A 78 -11.13 18.36 -13.90
C VAL A 78 -12.24 19.04 -14.72
N SER A 79 -13.44 18.45 -14.78
CA SER A 79 -14.56 18.97 -15.60
C SER A 79 -15.59 19.80 -14.82
N LEU A 80 -15.27 20.30 -13.62
CA LEU A 80 -16.22 20.99 -12.74
C LEU A 80 -17.02 22.11 -13.43
N TYR A 81 -16.38 22.86 -14.32
CA TYR A 81 -17.00 23.98 -15.04
C TYR A 81 -17.94 23.55 -16.18
N GLU A 82 -17.81 22.32 -16.67
CA GLU A 82 -18.62 21.78 -17.77
C GLU A 82 -19.80 20.93 -17.27
N VAL A 83 -19.79 20.57 -15.99
CA VAL A 83 -20.80 19.71 -15.38
C VAL A 83 -22.04 20.52 -14.99
N SER A 84 -23.22 20.02 -15.38
CA SER A 84 -24.50 20.63 -14.99
C SER A 84 -24.80 20.43 -13.51
N LEU A 85 -25.75 21.21 -12.97
CA LEU A 85 -26.24 21.04 -11.58
C LEU A 85 -26.69 19.59 -11.29
N MET A 86 -27.18 18.86 -12.30
CA MET A 86 -27.54 17.46 -12.15
C MET A 86 -26.32 16.56 -11.91
N GLY A 87 -25.21 16.79 -12.62
CA GLY A 87 -23.97 16.05 -12.40
C GLY A 87 -23.34 16.32 -11.03
N PHE A 88 -23.48 17.55 -10.52
CA PHE A 88 -23.09 17.88 -9.15
C PHE A 88 -23.83 17.03 -8.11
N TRP A 89 -25.15 16.88 -8.24
CA TRP A 89 -25.95 16.04 -7.33
C TRP A 89 -25.62 14.55 -7.44
N ILE A 90 -25.28 14.06 -8.64
CA ILE A 90 -24.84 12.67 -8.84
C ILE A 90 -23.55 12.41 -8.05
N VAL A 91 -22.59 13.35 -8.05
CA VAL A 91 -21.35 13.20 -7.29
C VAL A 91 -21.58 13.30 -5.78
N ILE A 92 -22.47 14.18 -5.32
CA ILE A 92 -22.87 14.21 -3.91
C ILE A 92 -23.47 12.86 -3.48
N LEU A 93 -24.37 12.30 -4.28
CA LEU A 93 -24.98 11.01 -3.99
C LEU A 93 -23.95 9.88 -3.98
N PHE A 94 -23.01 9.90 -4.93
CA PHE A 94 -21.87 8.98 -4.97
C PHE A 94 -21.04 9.04 -3.69
N LEU A 95 -20.66 10.25 -3.23
CA LEU A 95 -19.92 10.45 -1.98
C LEU A 95 -20.68 9.96 -0.75
N ILE A 96 -22.00 10.18 -0.69
CA ILE A 96 -22.83 9.73 0.45
C ILE A 96 -22.83 8.20 0.54
N ILE A 97 -23.05 7.51 -0.58
CA ILE A 97 -23.10 6.03 -0.61
C ILE A 97 -21.76 5.44 -0.16
N LEU A 98 -20.65 6.00 -0.65
CA LEU A 98 -19.31 5.55 -0.29
C LEU A 98 -18.98 5.82 1.18
N THR A 99 -19.33 7.01 1.68
CA THR A 99 -19.14 7.36 3.10
C THR A 99 -19.89 6.39 4.02
N ILE A 100 -21.10 5.96 3.64
CA ILE A 100 -21.86 4.95 4.39
C ILE A 100 -21.13 3.60 4.40
N GLY A 101 -20.53 3.19 3.28
CA GLY A 101 -19.71 1.98 3.19
C GLY A 101 -18.54 2.00 4.18
N VAL A 102 -17.79 3.11 4.20
CA VAL A 102 -16.65 3.30 5.12
C VAL A 102 -17.11 3.31 6.59
N VAL A 103 -18.19 4.01 6.91
CA VAL A 103 -18.75 4.05 8.28
C VAL A 103 -19.21 2.67 8.73
N TYR A 104 -19.79 1.87 7.83
CA TYR A 104 -20.22 0.51 8.13
C TYR A 104 -19.03 -0.40 8.49
N GLU A 105 -17.96 -0.36 7.70
CA GLU A 105 -16.75 -1.15 7.95
C GLU A 105 -16.06 -0.76 9.25
N TRP A 106 -16.02 0.54 9.56
CA TRP A 106 -15.54 1.04 10.84
C TRP A 106 -16.37 0.47 12.00
N SER A 107 -17.69 0.54 11.91
CA SER A 107 -18.61 0.04 12.94
C SER A 107 -18.44 -1.46 13.21
N LYS A 108 -18.20 -2.25 12.16
CA LYS A 108 -17.91 -3.69 12.25
C LYS A 108 -16.60 -4.04 12.97
N GLY A 109 -15.76 -3.05 13.27
CA GLY A 109 -14.52 -3.26 14.02
C GLY A 109 -13.41 -3.90 13.20
N ALA A 110 -13.46 -3.79 11.87
CA ALA A 110 -12.40 -4.26 10.96
C ALA A 110 -11.01 -3.68 11.32
N LEU A 111 -11.00 -2.51 11.95
CA LEU A 111 -9.80 -1.76 12.37
C LEU A 111 -9.38 -2.02 13.83
N LYS A 112 -10.06 -2.92 14.57
CA LYS A 112 -9.67 -3.24 15.95
C LYS A 112 -8.54 -4.25 15.94
N PHE A 113 -7.36 -3.80 16.36
CA PHE A 113 -6.21 -4.67 16.59
C PHE A 113 -6.46 -5.53 17.83
N THR A 114 -6.79 -6.80 17.61
CA THR A 114 -6.90 -7.78 18.71
C THR A 114 -5.50 -8.18 19.14
N LYS A 115 -5.24 -8.13 20.45
CA LYS A 115 -3.94 -8.49 21.05
C LYS A 115 -3.64 -9.99 20.95
N ASP A 116 -4.68 -10.81 20.79
CA ASP A 116 -4.61 -12.26 20.61
C ASP A 116 -5.02 -12.70 19.19
N PRO A 117 -4.11 -13.33 18.42
CA PRO A 117 -4.42 -13.84 17.07
C PRO A 117 -5.40 -15.04 17.08
N SER A 118 -5.70 -15.64 18.25
CA SER A 118 -6.59 -16.81 18.39
C SER A 118 -8.08 -16.45 18.66
N SER A 119 -8.43 -15.18 18.84
CA SER A 119 -9.78 -14.75 19.25
C SER A 119 -10.62 -14.15 18.10
N SER A 120 -10.29 -14.52 16.86
CA SER A 120 -11.14 -14.23 15.70
C SER A 120 -12.39 -15.12 15.77
N LYS A 121 -13.44 -14.64 16.44
CA LYS A 121 -14.80 -15.24 16.40
C LYS A 121 -15.47 -15.02 15.05
N ILE A 122 -14.82 -15.43 13.98
CA ILE A 122 -15.44 -15.59 12.67
C ILE A 122 -15.69 -17.09 12.57
N ASN A 123 -16.93 -17.49 12.90
CA ASN A 123 -17.40 -18.84 12.63
C ASN A 123 -17.41 -19.02 11.11
N LEU A 124 -16.43 -19.78 10.61
CA LEU A 124 -16.60 -20.56 9.38
C LEU A 124 -17.26 -21.88 9.75
#